data_AF-A0A924I4Q9-F1
#
_entry.id   AF-A0A924I4Q9-F1
#
_cell.length_a   1.000
_cell.length_b   1.000
_cell.length_c   1.000
_cell.angle_alpha   90.00
_cell.angle_beta   90.00
_cell.angle_gamma   90.00
#
_symmetry.space_group_name_H-M   'P 1'
#
loop_
_entity.id
_entity.type
_entity.pdbx_description
1 polymer ?
#
loop_
_entity_poly.entity_id
_entity_poly.type
_entity_poly.pdbx_seq_one_letter_code
_entity_poly.pdbx_strand_id
1 'polypeptide(L)'
;MNAVFQGIGASVRRTEDLRFISGRGNYTDDINRPGQTYTIFKRSDRPHAKITGIDSAAASVMPGVVAIFTAADFAGVGGLPCGWQIHNKDGSPMAEPKHPILADGKVRHVGDPVVMVIAETRQQARDAAEALVIGYEDLPAYSTSRDALAGGAATVHDDAPGNLCYDWHIGDKDATDAAFSKAARVVKLDLLNSRLVANPMEPRSAIGDYDRSGEMHTLYTTSQNPHVIRLLMGAFVLGIPEHKLRVVAPDVGGGFGTKIFHYAEEAAVTWAAAKINRPVKWTSDRTESFISDAHGRDHDSHAEMALDADNNFLGMRVSTMANLGAYLSTFGPAVPTYLYATLLAGVYKTPAIYCEVKAVFTNTVPVDAYRGAGRPEASFLVERLVDAVCHDTGADPVALRRQNFIPRDAFPYQTPVAVQYDSGDYFATLETALKNADYAGFPARKAAAAAKGKLRGIGLSTYLEACGIAPSKLVGQLGARAGLYEVANVRVNPTGSVTVFTGTHSHGQGHETTFAQLVVDQLGVAHNQVQIVHGDTDRIPFGMGTYGSRSLAVGGSAMVKAMDKIITKGRKIAAHL
;
A
#
# COMPACT_ATOMS: atom_id res chain seq x y z
N MET A 1 -40.98 -7.63 -19.51
CA MET A 1 -40.47 -7.89 -18.14
C MET A 1 -39.80 -6.62 -17.68
N ASN A 2 -40.25 -6.01 -16.58
CA ASN A 2 -39.55 -4.85 -16.01
C ASN A 2 -38.13 -5.30 -15.68
N ALA A 3 -37.12 -4.63 -16.26
CA ALA A 3 -35.74 -4.94 -15.98
C ALA A 3 -35.52 -4.82 -14.47
N VAL A 4 -34.91 -5.84 -13.86
CA VAL A 4 -34.47 -5.78 -12.47
C VAL A 4 -33.58 -4.55 -12.33
N PHE A 5 -33.81 -3.70 -11.33
CA PHE A 5 -32.97 -2.53 -11.07
C PHE A 5 -31.52 -2.97 -10.85
N GLN A 6 -30.61 -2.46 -11.67
CA GLN A 6 -29.18 -2.79 -11.69
C GLN A 6 -28.30 -1.57 -11.37
N GLY A 7 -28.90 -0.53 -10.81
CA GLY A 7 -28.25 0.71 -10.41
C GLY A 7 -27.57 0.65 -9.04
N ILE A 8 -27.20 1.81 -8.51
CA ILE A 8 -26.58 1.97 -7.19
C ILE A 8 -27.50 1.39 -6.12
N GLY A 9 -26.95 0.53 -5.26
CA GLY A 9 -27.67 -0.16 -4.19
C GLY A 9 -28.23 -1.53 -4.58
N ALA A 10 -28.24 -1.89 -5.86
CA ALA A 10 -28.61 -3.24 -6.29
C ALA A 10 -27.49 -4.26 -6.03
N SER A 11 -27.84 -5.49 -5.63
CA SER A 11 -26.90 -6.62 -5.53
C SER A 11 -26.74 -7.33 -6.87
N VAL A 12 -26.10 -6.66 -7.82
CA VAL A 12 -25.86 -7.20 -9.17
C VAL A 12 -24.79 -8.30 -9.11
N ARG A 13 -24.99 -9.39 -9.87
CA ARG A 13 -23.95 -10.42 -10.04
C ARG A 13 -22.78 -9.86 -10.81
N ARG A 14 -21.56 -10.28 -10.47
CA ARG A 14 -20.38 -9.66 -11.06
C ARG A 14 -20.21 -10.03 -12.53
N THR A 15 -19.90 -9.05 -13.35
CA THR A 15 -19.67 -9.21 -14.79
C THR A 15 -18.37 -9.96 -15.04
N GLU A 16 -17.35 -9.68 -14.23
CA GLU A 16 -16.04 -10.31 -14.34
C GLU A 16 -16.03 -11.80 -13.94
N ASP A 17 -17.02 -12.29 -13.20
CA ASP A 17 -17.07 -13.68 -12.73
C ASP A 17 -16.97 -14.69 -13.88
N LEU A 18 -17.66 -14.42 -15.00
CA LEU A 18 -17.75 -15.36 -16.11
C LEU A 18 -16.37 -15.76 -16.64
N ARG A 19 -15.43 -14.81 -16.78
CA ARG A 19 -14.07 -15.14 -17.25
C ARG A 19 -13.27 -15.89 -16.19
N PHE A 20 -13.43 -15.54 -14.91
CA PHE A 20 -12.67 -16.19 -13.83
C PHE A 20 -13.11 -17.63 -13.57
N ILE A 21 -14.42 -17.88 -13.49
CA ILE A 21 -14.94 -19.23 -13.19
C ILE A 21 -14.78 -20.21 -14.37
N SER A 22 -14.47 -19.71 -15.56
CA SER A 22 -14.26 -20.52 -16.77
C SER A 22 -12.79 -20.67 -17.15
N GLY A 23 -11.85 -20.21 -16.32
CA GLY A 23 -10.41 -20.28 -16.62
C GLY A 23 -9.98 -19.37 -17.78
N ARG A 24 -10.74 -18.31 -18.04
CA ARG A 24 -10.50 -17.31 -19.09
C ARG A 24 -10.08 -15.94 -18.54
N GLY A 25 -9.71 -15.89 -17.26
CA GLY A 25 -8.95 -14.76 -16.73
C GLY A 25 -7.62 -14.64 -17.47
N ASN A 26 -7.07 -13.44 -17.50
CA ASN A 26 -5.77 -13.18 -18.12
C ASN A 26 -4.85 -12.53 -17.10
N TYR A 27 -4.15 -13.34 -16.32
CA TYR A 27 -3.17 -12.89 -15.33
C TYR A 27 -1.81 -12.66 -15.99
N THR A 28 -0.89 -11.98 -15.29
CA THR A 28 0.39 -11.60 -15.91
C THR A 28 1.22 -12.83 -16.32
N ASP A 29 1.19 -13.90 -15.51
CA ASP A 29 1.89 -15.16 -15.82
C ASP A 29 1.21 -15.99 -16.94
N ASP A 30 -0.04 -15.69 -17.32
CA ASP A 30 -0.69 -16.35 -18.46
C ASP A 30 -0.16 -15.80 -19.81
N ILE A 31 0.43 -14.61 -19.79
CA ILE A 31 0.93 -13.93 -20.98
C ILE A 31 2.22 -14.61 -21.45
N ASN A 32 2.26 -14.90 -22.75
CA ASN A 32 3.43 -15.41 -23.47
C ASN A 32 3.73 -14.50 -24.67
N ARG A 33 5.02 -14.20 -24.87
CA ARG A 33 5.50 -13.38 -26.00
C ARG A 33 6.37 -14.21 -26.96
N PRO A 34 6.34 -13.95 -28.28
CA PRO A 34 7.23 -14.61 -29.22
C PRO A 34 8.71 -14.41 -28.84
N GLY A 35 9.50 -15.48 -28.81
CA GLY A 35 10.93 -15.42 -28.49
C GLY A 35 11.27 -15.08 -27.03
N GLN A 36 10.28 -15.13 -26.14
CA GLN A 36 10.43 -14.83 -24.71
C GLN A 36 11.49 -15.69 -24.02
N THR A 37 12.31 -15.05 -23.19
CA THR A 37 13.24 -15.65 -22.25
C THR A 37 12.70 -15.51 -20.82
N TYR A 38 13.32 -16.21 -19.88
CA TYR A 38 12.93 -16.23 -18.47
C TYR A 38 14.08 -15.76 -17.60
N THR A 39 13.78 -15.03 -16.54
CA THR A 39 14.80 -14.58 -15.59
C THR A 39 14.56 -15.12 -14.19
N ILE A 40 15.65 -15.36 -13.47
CA ILE A 40 15.71 -15.63 -12.04
C ILE A 40 16.67 -14.62 -11.41
N PHE A 41 16.30 -14.07 -10.26
CA PHE A 41 17.19 -13.23 -9.47
C PHE A 41 17.91 -14.09 -8.43
N LYS A 42 19.24 -14.17 -8.49
CA LYS A 42 20.04 -14.73 -7.39
C LYS A 42 20.04 -13.70 -6.26
N ARG A 43 19.37 -14.04 -5.18
CA ARG A 43 19.19 -13.20 -4.00
C ARG A 43 20.18 -13.56 -2.91
N SER A 44 20.47 -12.59 -2.05
CA SER A 44 21.34 -12.82 -0.90
C SER A 44 20.71 -13.74 0.12
N ASP A 45 21.51 -14.67 0.65
CA ASP A 45 21.24 -15.46 1.85
C ASP A 45 21.73 -14.77 3.13
N ARG A 46 22.37 -13.59 3.01
CA ARG A 46 22.92 -12.81 4.12
C ARG A 46 22.04 -11.61 4.48
N PRO A 47 21.87 -11.30 5.77
CA PRO A 47 21.14 -10.10 6.18
C PRO A 47 21.95 -8.83 5.97
N HIS A 48 23.28 -8.90 6.05
CA HIS A 48 24.17 -7.76 5.82
C HIS A 48 25.58 -8.27 5.48
N ALA A 49 26.08 -7.95 4.30
CA ALA A 49 27.44 -8.34 3.90
C ALA A 49 27.96 -7.46 2.76
N LYS A 50 29.28 -7.23 2.70
CA LYS A 50 29.90 -6.68 1.48
C LYS A 50 30.01 -7.77 0.42
N ILE A 51 29.78 -7.42 -0.83
CA ILE A 51 29.99 -8.31 -1.98
C ILE A 51 31.46 -8.18 -2.39
N THR A 52 32.24 -9.24 -2.19
CA THR A 52 33.68 -9.22 -2.49
C THR A 52 33.99 -9.66 -3.93
N GLY A 53 33.06 -10.39 -4.57
CA GLY A 53 33.16 -10.79 -5.96
C GLY A 53 31.97 -11.65 -6.41
N ILE A 54 31.72 -11.68 -7.71
CA ILE A 54 30.69 -12.52 -8.34
C ILE A 54 31.37 -13.28 -9.49
N ASP A 55 31.51 -14.60 -9.35
CA ASP A 55 31.97 -15.47 -10.43
C ASP A 55 30.76 -16.08 -11.15
N SER A 56 30.66 -15.75 -12.43
CA SER A 56 29.62 -16.22 -13.35
C SER A 56 30.17 -17.08 -14.48
N ALA A 57 31.46 -17.44 -14.48
CA ALA A 57 32.10 -18.13 -15.60
C ALA A 57 31.41 -19.46 -15.92
N ALA A 58 31.17 -20.29 -14.89
CA ALA A 58 30.48 -21.57 -15.05
C ALA A 58 29.02 -21.39 -15.52
N ALA A 59 28.29 -20.46 -14.90
CA ALA A 59 26.89 -20.17 -15.24
C ALA A 59 26.74 -19.65 -16.67
N SER A 60 27.66 -18.80 -17.14
CA SER A 60 27.55 -18.11 -18.45
C SER A 60 27.62 -19.05 -19.65
N VAL A 61 28.25 -20.23 -19.49
CA VAL A 61 28.39 -21.23 -20.55
C VAL A 61 27.36 -22.37 -20.45
N MET A 62 26.44 -22.32 -19.47
CA MET A 62 25.41 -23.33 -19.31
C MET A 62 24.41 -23.30 -20.47
N PRO A 63 23.89 -24.46 -20.91
CA PRO A 63 22.94 -24.52 -22.03
C PRO A 63 21.71 -23.64 -21.81
N GLY A 64 21.44 -22.77 -22.79
CA GLY A 64 20.27 -21.89 -22.80
C GLY A 64 20.43 -20.59 -22.00
N VAL A 65 21.56 -20.33 -21.35
CA VAL A 65 21.82 -19.01 -20.74
C VAL A 65 21.99 -17.97 -21.84
N VAL A 66 21.27 -16.85 -21.71
CA VAL A 66 21.24 -15.75 -22.69
C VAL A 66 22.06 -14.58 -22.19
N ALA A 67 21.89 -14.21 -20.91
CA ALA A 67 22.63 -13.10 -20.30
C ALA A 67 22.65 -13.24 -18.76
N ILE A 68 23.70 -12.71 -18.15
CA ILE A 68 23.83 -12.57 -16.70
C ILE A 68 24.19 -11.11 -16.43
N PHE A 69 23.39 -10.42 -15.62
CA PHE A 69 23.60 -9.02 -15.27
C PHE A 69 23.82 -8.85 -13.76
N THR A 70 24.73 -7.96 -13.41
CA THR A 70 25.10 -7.56 -12.05
C THR A 70 24.83 -6.06 -11.87
N ALA A 71 25.01 -5.53 -10.65
CA ALA A 71 24.87 -4.09 -10.41
C ALA A 71 25.74 -3.21 -11.35
N ALA A 72 26.90 -3.71 -11.80
CA ALA A 72 27.78 -2.99 -12.71
C ALA A 72 27.12 -2.70 -14.08
N ASP A 73 26.24 -3.59 -14.55
CA ASP A 73 25.52 -3.40 -15.82
C ASP A 73 24.45 -2.30 -15.74
N PHE A 74 24.02 -1.96 -14.52
CA PHE A 74 23.10 -0.87 -14.22
C PHE A 74 23.83 0.44 -13.86
N ALA A 75 25.13 0.56 -14.17
CA ALA A 75 25.86 1.82 -14.00
C ALA A 75 25.17 2.96 -14.76
N GLY A 76 24.90 4.07 -14.05
CA GLY A 76 24.17 5.22 -14.60
C GLY A 76 22.64 5.10 -14.58
N VAL A 77 22.08 3.95 -14.20
CA VAL A 77 20.65 3.78 -13.95
C VAL A 77 20.29 4.33 -12.56
N GLY A 78 19.12 4.98 -12.49
CA GLY A 78 18.58 5.54 -11.26
C GLY A 78 18.22 4.47 -10.21
N GLY A 79 17.95 4.91 -8.98
CA GLY A 79 17.40 4.06 -7.93
C GLY A 79 15.87 4.14 -7.89
N LEU A 80 15.24 3.19 -7.22
CA LEU A 80 13.79 3.22 -6.99
C LEU A 80 13.44 4.43 -6.11
N PRO A 81 12.58 5.36 -6.57
CA PRO A 81 12.32 6.60 -5.85
C PRO A 81 11.24 6.44 -4.76
N CYS A 82 11.29 7.31 -3.75
CA CYS A 82 10.13 7.53 -2.87
C CYS A 82 9.17 8.55 -3.48
N GLY A 83 7.87 8.30 -3.31
CA GLY A 83 6.80 9.20 -3.73
C GLY A 83 6.44 10.28 -2.70
N TRP A 84 7.05 10.22 -1.51
CA TRP A 84 6.74 11.12 -0.39
C TRP A 84 8.01 11.53 0.34
N GLN A 85 8.18 12.83 0.55
CA GLN A 85 9.31 13.38 1.30
C GLN A 85 8.85 13.79 2.70
N ILE A 86 9.43 13.15 3.71
CA ILE A 86 9.21 13.49 5.11
C ILE A 86 10.30 14.46 5.56
N HIS A 87 9.93 15.41 6.42
CA HIS A 87 10.88 16.33 7.06
C HIS A 87 11.00 15.98 8.55
N ASN A 88 12.21 16.10 9.07
CA ASN A 88 12.48 15.98 10.49
C ASN A 88 11.80 17.10 11.29
N LYS A 89 11.76 16.95 12.62
CA LYS A 89 11.32 17.99 13.57
C LYS A 89 12.02 19.35 13.36
N ASP A 90 13.27 19.34 12.90
CA ASP A 90 14.05 20.56 12.60
C ASP A 90 13.84 21.11 11.19
N GLY A 91 13.00 20.47 10.38
CA GLY A 91 12.69 20.86 9.00
C GLY A 91 13.65 20.32 7.93
N SER A 92 14.73 19.63 8.30
CA SER A 92 15.61 18.96 7.33
C SER A 92 14.91 17.78 6.63
N PRO A 93 15.26 17.44 5.37
CA PRO A 93 14.64 16.30 4.68
C PRO A 93 15.09 14.96 5.30
N MET A 94 14.26 13.92 5.15
CA MET A 94 14.62 12.55 5.52
C MET A 94 15.87 12.06 4.77
N ALA A 95 16.60 11.12 5.39
CA ALA A 95 17.66 10.40 4.69
C ALA A 95 17.04 9.43 3.65
N GLU A 96 17.35 9.65 2.37
CA GLU A 96 16.84 8.86 1.24
C GLU A 96 18.03 8.25 0.46
N PRO A 97 18.70 7.22 1.02
CA PRO A 97 19.80 6.54 0.33
C PRO A 97 19.29 5.82 -0.92
N LYS A 98 20.18 5.61 -1.90
CA LYS A 98 19.82 4.92 -3.16
C LYS A 98 19.29 3.51 -2.89
N HIS A 99 18.14 3.19 -3.47
CA HIS A 99 17.60 1.83 -3.58
C HIS A 99 17.92 1.29 -4.99
N PRO A 100 18.99 0.49 -5.16
CA PRO A 100 19.41 0.03 -6.49
C PRO A 100 18.53 -1.11 -7.01
N ILE A 101 18.58 -1.37 -8.32
CA ILE A 101 17.88 -2.50 -8.95
C ILE A 101 18.46 -3.85 -8.49
N LEU A 102 19.80 -3.93 -8.44
CA LEU A 102 20.55 -5.04 -7.87
C LEU A 102 21.51 -4.47 -6.81
N ALA A 103 21.73 -5.22 -5.72
CA ALA A 103 22.61 -4.85 -4.63
C ALA A 103 24.01 -4.47 -5.16
N ASP A 104 24.41 -3.23 -4.87
CA ASP A 104 25.69 -2.66 -5.29
C ASP A 104 26.62 -2.51 -4.08
N GLY A 105 27.79 -3.15 -4.16
CA GLY A 105 28.84 -3.20 -3.13
C GLY A 105 28.48 -3.96 -1.84
N LYS A 106 27.23 -3.92 -1.38
CA LYS A 106 26.76 -4.64 -0.19
C LYS A 106 25.28 -5.04 -0.30
N VAL A 107 24.95 -6.18 0.31
CA VAL A 107 23.58 -6.65 0.53
C VAL A 107 23.10 -6.18 1.89
N ARG A 108 21.83 -5.80 2.01
CA ARG A 108 21.30 -5.17 3.23
C ARG A 108 20.15 -5.92 3.89
N HIS A 109 19.64 -6.98 3.26
CA HIS A 109 18.71 -7.92 3.89
C HIS A 109 18.76 -9.29 3.20
N VAL A 110 18.27 -10.32 3.88
CA VAL A 110 18.02 -11.62 3.23
C VAL A 110 16.97 -11.41 2.13
N GLY A 111 17.28 -11.83 0.90
CA GLY A 111 16.43 -11.61 -0.26
C GLY A 111 16.81 -10.43 -1.16
N ASP A 112 17.81 -9.61 -0.78
CA ASP A 112 18.33 -8.50 -1.60
C ASP A 112 18.83 -9.05 -2.95
N PRO A 113 18.30 -8.61 -4.11
CA PRO A 113 18.65 -9.19 -5.41
C PRO A 113 20.08 -8.81 -5.82
N VAL A 114 20.92 -9.79 -6.16
CA VAL A 114 22.36 -9.55 -6.44
C VAL A 114 22.70 -9.73 -7.92
N VAL A 115 22.13 -10.75 -8.55
CA VAL A 115 22.38 -11.08 -9.97
C VAL A 115 21.08 -11.41 -10.66
N MET A 116 20.90 -10.91 -11.88
CA MET A 116 19.80 -11.27 -12.78
C MET A 116 20.31 -12.28 -13.81
N VAL A 117 19.74 -13.49 -13.84
CA VAL A 117 20.12 -14.56 -14.77
C VAL A 117 19.00 -14.82 -15.75
N ILE A 118 19.26 -14.66 -17.05
CA ILE A 118 18.29 -14.83 -18.13
C ILE A 118 18.63 -16.06 -18.96
N ALA A 119 17.65 -16.92 -19.21
CA ALA A 119 17.80 -18.12 -20.02
C ALA A 119 16.57 -18.41 -20.91
N GLU A 120 16.70 -19.38 -21.82
CA GLU A 120 15.63 -19.83 -22.73
C GLU A 120 14.43 -20.44 -21.98
N THR A 121 14.66 -21.05 -20.82
CA THR A 121 13.61 -21.60 -19.95
C THR A 121 13.79 -21.16 -18.50
N ARG A 122 12.68 -21.15 -17.75
CA ARG A 122 12.71 -20.86 -16.30
C ARG A 122 13.62 -21.82 -15.53
N GLN A 123 13.66 -23.10 -15.90
CA GLN A 123 14.50 -24.09 -15.23
C GLN A 123 15.99 -23.83 -15.50
N GLN A 124 16.38 -23.56 -16.75
CA GLN A 124 17.77 -23.23 -17.08
C GLN A 124 18.25 -21.96 -16.35
N ALA A 125 17.38 -20.95 -16.20
CA ALA A 125 17.71 -19.75 -15.44
C ALA A 125 17.95 -20.06 -13.94
N ARG A 126 17.18 -21.01 -13.36
CA ARG A 126 17.41 -21.46 -11.98
C ARG A 126 18.72 -22.22 -11.83
N ASP A 127 18.96 -23.19 -12.72
CA ASP A 127 20.17 -24.02 -12.68
C ASP A 127 21.42 -23.13 -12.81
N ALA A 128 21.39 -22.14 -13.71
CA ALA A 128 22.47 -21.17 -13.87
C ALA A 128 22.63 -20.23 -12.67
N ALA A 129 21.53 -19.80 -12.04
CA ALA A 129 21.59 -19.00 -10.81
C ALA A 129 22.20 -19.78 -9.63
N GLU A 130 22.01 -21.10 -9.57
CA GLU A 130 22.66 -21.96 -8.56
C GLU A 130 24.15 -22.20 -8.84
N ALA A 131 24.59 -22.09 -10.09
CA ALA A 131 26.00 -22.21 -10.47
C ALA A 131 26.83 -20.93 -10.20
N LEU A 132 26.20 -19.82 -9.80
CA LEU A 132 26.90 -18.58 -9.43
C LEU A 132 27.62 -18.74 -8.09
N VAL A 133 28.87 -18.28 -8.03
CA VAL A 133 29.64 -18.20 -6.78
C VAL A 133 29.76 -16.74 -6.38
N ILE A 134 29.20 -16.37 -5.23
CA ILE A 134 29.21 -15.00 -4.72
C ILE A 134 30.02 -14.97 -3.42
N GLY A 135 31.05 -14.12 -3.39
CA GLY A 135 31.87 -13.87 -2.21
C GLY A 135 31.22 -12.82 -1.31
N TYR A 136 31.14 -13.11 -0.01
CA TYR A 136 30.60 -12.21 1.00
C TYR A 136 31.58 -12.01 2.17
N GLU A 137 31.62 -10.79 2.69
CA GLU A 137 32.19 -10.44 3.99
C GLU A 137 31.02 -10.03 4.91
N ASP A 138 30.65 -10.90 5.85
CA ASP A 138 29.49 -10.69 6.73
C ASP A 138 29.68 -9.46 7.63
N LEU A 139 28.62 -8.67 7.78
CA LEU A 139 28.56 -7.50 8.64
C LEU A 139 27.50 -7.70 9.75
N PRO A 140 27.62 -7.00 10.90
CA PRO A 140 26.56 -7.02 11.90
C PRO A 140 25.22 -6.57 11.32
N ALA A 141 24.14 -7.27 11.68
CA ALA A 141 22.81 -7.04 11.16
C ALA A 141 21.78 -6.94 12.29
N TYR A 142 20.78 -6.08 12.12
CA TYR A 142 19.74 -5.82 13.12
C TYR A 142 18.36 -5.95 12.50
N SER A 143 17.46 -6.70 13.13
CA SER A 143 16.09 -6.92 12.64
C SER A 143 15.04 -6.02 13.30
N THR A 144 15.37 -5.40 14.43
CA THR A 144 14.47 -4.52 15.19
C THR A 144 14.94 -3.07 15.15
N SER A 145 14.00 -2.13 15.22
CA SER A 145 14.31 -0.69 15.30
C SER A 145 15.11 -0.33 16.56
N ARG A 146 14.87 -1.01 17.69
CA ARG A 146 15.57 -0.74 18.95
C ARG A 146 17.06 -1.12 18.85
N ASP A 147 17.36 -2.29 18.30
CA ASP A 147 18.75 -2.75 18.16
C ASP A 147 19.49 -1.92 17.11
N ALA A 148 18.83 -1.55 16.01
CA ALA A 148 19.43 -0.73 14.96
C ALA A 148 19.74 0.72 15.41
N LEU A 149 19.01 1.25 16.39
CA LEU A 149 19.26 2.56 16.99
C LEU A 149 20.22 2.52 18.19
N ALA A 150 20.64 1.35 18.66
CA ALA A 150 21.53 1.23 19.80
C ALA A 150 22.90 1.88 19.51
N GLY A 151 23.53 2.48 20.53
CA GLY A 151 24.83 3.11 20.39
C GLY A 151 25.89 2.11 19.91
N GLY A 152 26.56 2.42 18.80
CA GLY A 152 27.58 1.56 18.19
C GLY A 152 27.03 0.51 17.21
N ALA A 153 25.74 0.53 16.90
CA ALA A 153 25.18 -0.33 15.85
C ALA A 153 25.84 -0.04 14.49
N ALA A 154 26.13 -1.11 13.73
CA ALA A 154 26.61 -0.97 12.36
C ALA A 154 25.57 -0.27 11.48
N THR A 155 26.03 0.61 10.60
CA THR A 155 25.15 1.39 9.73
C THR A 155 24.68 0.57 8.52
N VAL A 156 23.37 0.56 8.26
CA VAL A 156 22.77 -0.06 7.06
C VAL A 156 23.14 0.73 5.80
N HIS A 157 23.10 2.07 5.88
CA HIS A 157 23.46 2.99 4.80
C HIS A 157 24.45 4.04 5.26
N ASP A 158 25.53 4.21 4.52
CA ASP A 158 26.59 5.15 4.87
C ASP A 158 26.06 6.61 4.89
N ASP A 159 25.04 6.90 4.07
CA ASP A 159 24.34 8.18 3.99
C ASP A 159 23.26 8.40 5.08
N ALA A 160 23.05 7.44 5.99
CA ALA A 160 22.10 7.51 7.09
C ALA A 160 22.75 7.05 8.42
N PRO A 161 23.72 7.82 8.97
CA PRO A 161 24.44 7.43 10.17
C PRO A 161 23.49 7.23 11.36
N GLY A 162 23.73 6.17 12.14
CA GLY A 162 22.88 5.79 13.27
C GLY A 162 21.55 5.16 12.86
N ASN A 163 21.39 4.76 11.59
CA ASN A 163 20.22 4.05 11.04
C ASN A 163 18.90 4.82 11.12
N LEU A 164 18.91 6.11 11.45
CA LEU A 164 17.71 6.95 11.51
C LEU A 164 17.42 7.54 10.12
N CYS A 165 16.23 7.27 9.59
CA CYS A 165 15.75 7.90 8.36
C CYS A 165 15.20 9.30 8.64
N TYR A 166 14.34 9.42 9.66
CA TYR A 166 13.85 10.70 10.16
C TYR A 166 13.35 10.59 11.61
N ASP A 167 13.36 11.73 12.31
CA ASP A 167 12.65 11.98 13.57
C ASP A 167 11.55 13.01 13.33
N TRP A 168 10.29 12.59 13.36
CA TRP A 168 9.11 13.34 12.93
C TRP A 168 8.10 13.52 14.08
N HIS A 169 7.22 14.53 14.00
CA HIS A 169 6.12 14.70 14.95
C HIS A 169 4.87 15.38 14.36
N ILE A 170 3.76 15.32 15.11
CA ILE A 170 2.54 16.09 14.84
C ILE A 170 1.75 16.34 16.13
N GLY A 171 0.90 17.37 16.11
CA GLY A 171 0.00 17.74 17.20
C GLY A 171 0.59 18.79 18.14
N ASP A 172 -0.19 19.20 19.13
CA ASP A 172 0.19 20.24 20.08
C ASP A 172 0.85 19.61 21.32
N LYS A 173 2.18 19.70 21.39
CA LYS A 173 2.96 19.15 22.50
C LYS A 173 2.65 19.86 23.82
N ASP A 174 2.55 21.17 23.81
CA ASP A 174 2.39 21.97 25.04
C ASP A 174 0.99 21.78 25.64
N ALA A 175 -0.04 21.76 24.80
CA ALA A 175 -1.40 21.44 25.24
C ALA A 175 -1.49 20.00 25.76
N THR A 176 -0.80 19.05 25.13
CA THR A 176 -0.75 17.67 25.59
C THR A 176 -0.05 17.58 26.95
N ASP A 177 1.13 18.18 27.12
CA ASP A 177 1.84 18.19 28.40
C ASP A 177 1.01 18.86 29.52
N ALA A 178 0.30 19.95 29.20
CA ALA A 178 -0.64 20.59 30.11
C ALA A 178 -1.81 19.67 30.53
N ALA A 179 -2.38 18.91 29.59
CA ALA A 179 -3.41 17.91 29.90
C ALA A 179 -2.90 16.82 30.85
N PHE A 180 -1.68 16.33 30.62
CA PHE A 180 -1.05 15.32 31.49
C PHE A 180 -0.76 15.86 32.89
N SER A 181 -0.33 17.12 33.04
CA SER A 181 -0.10 17.73 34.36
C SER A 181 -1.36 17.86 35.22
N LYS A 182 -2.53 17.89 34.61
CA LYS A 182 -3.84 18.01 35.27
C LYS A 182 -4.56 16.67 35.42
N ALA A 183 -3.98 15.59 34.89
CA ALA A 183 -4.63 14.29 34.86
C ALA A 183 -4.80 13.74 36.27
N ALA A 184 -6.02 13.31 36.60
CA ALA A 184 -6.27 12.54 37.81
C ALA A 184 -5.65 11.14 37.69
N ARG A 185 -5.53 10.62 36.46
CA ARG A 185 -4.93 9.32 36.17
C ARG A 185 -4.26 9.31 34.80
N VAL A 186 -3.16 8.57 34.68
CA VAL A 186 -2.46 8.33 33.42
C VAL A 186 -2.34 6.84 33.19
N VAL A 187 -2.83 6.36 32.05
CA VAL A 187 -2.77 4.95 31.64
C VAL A 187 -1.77 4.81 30.51
N LYS A 188 -0.98 3.74 30.54
CA LYS A 188 0.11 3.50 29.59
C LYS A 188 -0.04 2.15 28.90
N LEU A 189 0.45 2.07 27.66
CA LEU A 189 0.48 0.86 26.86
C LEU A 189 1.74 0.82 26.00
N ASP A 190 2.55 -0.21 26.17
CA ASP A 190 3.55 -0.62 25.19
C ASP A 190 2.93 -1.61 24.20
N LEU A 191 3.06 -1.34 22.91
CA LEU A 191 2.40 -2.09 21.85
C LEU A 191 3.33 -2.34 20.67
N LEU A 192 3.58 -3.62 20.41
CA LEU A 192 4.20 -4.08 19.18
C LEU A 192 3.12 -4.41 18.14
N ASN A 193 3.13 -3.71 17.02
CA ASN A 193 2.36 -4.07 15.84
C ASN A 193 3.25 -4.90 14.91
N SER A 194 3.12 -6.22 15.00
CA SER A 194 4.00 -7.17 14.31
C SER A 194 4.03 -6.95 12.80
N ARG A 195 5.22 -7.07 12.21
CA ARG A 195 5.43 -7.14 10.77
C ARG A 195 4.60 -8.26 10.12
N LEU A 196 4.01 -7.96 8.97
CA LEU A 196 3.20 -8.91 8.19
C LEU A 196 3.56 -8.90 6.71
N VAL A 197 3.43 -10.05 6.06
CA VAL A 197 3.51 -10.20 4.59
C VAL A 197 2.09 -10.17 4.02
N ALA A 198 1.86 -9.38 2.97
CA ALA A 198 0.53 -9.25 2.35
C ALA A 198 0.05 -10.55 1.68
N ASN A 199 0.99 -11.34 1.15
CA ASN A 199 0.80 -12.70 0.65
C ASN A 199 -0.41 -12.89 -0.31
N PRO A 200 -0.56 -12.07 -1.38
CA PRO A 200 -1.62 -12.27 -2.38
C PRO A 200 -1.47 -13.64 -3.06
N MET A 201 -2.58 -14.29 -3.42
CA MET A 201 -2.57 -15.64 -4.00
C MET A 201 -1.77 -15.72 -5.31
N GLU A 202 -1.88 -14.71 -6.16
CA GLU A 202 -0.97 -14.52 -7.30
C GLU A 202 0.30 -13.82 -6.81
N PRO A 203 1.49 -14.46 -6.89
CA PRO A 203 2.77 -13.78 -6.66
C PRO A 203 2.99 -12.60 -7.61
N ARG A 204 4.00 -11.77 -7.34
CA ARG A 204 4.40 -10.74 -8.31
C ARG A 204 4.91 -11.39 -9.61
N SER A 205 4.57 -10.78 -10.74
CA SER A 205 5.08 -11.17 -12.05
C SER A 205 5.26 -9.95 -12.93
N ALA A 206 6.30 -9.97 -13.76
CA ALA A 206 6.62 -8.92 -14.71
C ALA A 206 7.16 -9.49 -16.01
N ILE A 207 6.78 -8.89 -17.14
CA ILE A 207 7.30 -9.21 -18.46
C ILE A 207 7.72 -7.90 -19.13
N GLY A 208 9.03 -7.74 -19.34
CA GLY A 208 9.55 -6.69 -20.20
C GLY A 208 9.47 -7.14 -21.66
N ASP A 209 8.96 -6.30 -22.55
CA ASP A 209 8.94 -6.49 -24.00
C ASP A 209 9.46 -5.23 -24.67
N TYR A 210 10.18 -5.39 -25.79
CA TYR A 210 10.81 -4.29 -26.50
C TYR A 210 10.60 -4.43 -28.01
N ASP A 211 9.87 -3.47 -28.58
CA ASP A 211 9.72 -3.35 -30.02
C ASP A 211 10.82 -2.47 -30.60
N ARG A 212 11.74 -3.11 -31.32
CA ARG A 212 12.87 -2.45 -32.00
C ARG A 212 12.44 -1.48 -33.09
N SER A 213 11.30 -1.71 -33.74
CA SER A 213 10.87 -0.90 -34.87
C SER A 213 10.39 0.48 -34.44
N GLY A 214 9.69 0.54 -33.31
CA GLY A 214 9.20 1.77 -32.70
C GLY A 214 10.03 2.28 -31.53
N GLU A 215 11.06 1.55 -31.09
CA GLU A 215 11.79 1.78 -29.83
C GLU A 215 10.82 1.86 -28.63
N MET A 216 9.82 0.97 -28.62
CA MET A 216 8.74 0.99 -27.63
C MET A 216 9.00 -0.08 -26.56
N HIS A 217 9.05 0.35 -25.31
CA HIS A 217 9.08 -0.53 -24.15
C HIS A 217 7.65 -0.84 -23.69
N THR A 218 7.35 -2.11 -23.46
CA THR A 218 6.11 -2.53 -22.80
C THR A 218 6.44 -3.37 -21.58
N LEU A 219 5.89 -2.99 -20.43
CA LEU A 219 5.91 -3.80 -19.21
C LEU A 219 4.50 -4.37 -18.97
N TYR A 220 4.37 -5.69 -18.96
CA TYR A 220 3.20 -6.35 -18.37
C TYR A 220 3.52 -6.66 -16.90
N THR A 221 2.70 -6.23 -15.95
CA THR A 221 2.99 -6.43 -14.53
C THR A 221 1.73 -6.57 -13.67
N THR A 222 1.87 -7.24 -12.54
CA THR A 222 0.83 -7.34 -11.50
C THR A 222 0.75 -6.04 -10.69
N SER A 223 0.17 -4.97 -11.24
CA SER A 223 0.15 -3.65 -10.60
C SER A 223 -1.26 -3.18 -10.22
N GLN A 224 -1.35 -2.43 -9.12
CA GLN A 224 -2.53 -1.65 -8.74
C GLN A 224 -2.55 -0.25 -9.38
N ASN A 225 -1.39 0.24 -9.84
CA ASN A 225 -1.17 1.62 -10.28
C ASN A 225 -0.25 1.68 -11.52
N PRO A 226 -0.65 1.15 -12.68
CA PRO A 226 0.22 1.03 -13.84
C PRO A 226 0.78 2.37 -14.34
N HIS A 227 0.00 3.45 -14.29
CA HIS A 227 0.48 4.80 -14.64
C HIS A 227 1.54 5.35 -13.66
N VAL A 228 1.39 5.06 -12.37
CA VAL A 228 2.40 5.44 -11.37
C VAL A 228 3.68 4.66 -11.60
N ILE A 229 3.60 3.35 -11.86
CA ILE A 229 4.78 2.55 -12.21
C ILE A 229 5.45 3.09 -13.49
N ARG A 230 4.68 3.42 -14.52
CA ARG A 230 5.21 4.07 -15.73
C ARG A 230 6.00 5.33 -15.42
N LEU A 231 5.43 6.21 -14.59
CA LEU A 231 6.08 7.47 -14.19
C LEU A 231 7.36 7.20 -13.41
N LEU A 232 7.29 6.38 -12.35
CA LEU A 232 8.42 6.12 -11.46
C LEU A 232 9.57 5.44 -12.20
N MET A 233 9.26 4.36 -12.92
CA MET A 233 10.25 3.59 -13.68
C MET A 233 10.82 4.39 -14.84
N GLY A 234 9.97 5.05 -15.63
CA GLY A 234 10.39 5.79 -16.82
C GLY A 234 11.23 7.03 -16.48
N ALA A 235 10.71 7.90 -15.61
CA ALA A 235 11.33 9.20 -15.36
C ALA A 235 12.51 9.16 -14.39
N PHE A 236 12.49 8.27 -13.38
CA PHE A 236 13.47 8.31 -12.29
C PHE A 236 14.44 7.12 -12.27
N VAL A 237 14.06 5.98 -12.85
CA VAL A 237 14.90 4.78 -12.86
C VAL A 237 15.62 4.61 -14.20
N LEU A 238 14.86 4.39 -15.28
CA LEU A 238 15.41 3.96 -16.58
C LEU A 238 15.63 5.09 -17.59
N GLY A 239 15.10 6.29 -17.33
CA GLY A 239 15.21 7.43 -18.24
C GLY A 239 14.47 7.23 -19.58
N ILE A 240 13.44 6.41 -19.62
CA ILE A 240 12.65 6.13 -20.82
C ILE A 240 11.59 7.23 -20.98
N PRO A 241 11.53 7.94 -22.13
CA PRO A 241 10.48 8.92 -22.38
C PRO A 241 9.09 8.30 -22.22
N GLU A 242 8.16 9.00 -21.56
CA GLU A 242 6.85 8.43 -21.20
C GLU A 242 6.06 7.90 -22.42
N HIS A 243 6.17 8.58 -23.57
CA HIS A 243 5.51 8.16 -24.81
C HIS A 243 6.17 6.95 -25.50
N LYS A 244 7.31 6.48 -24.99
CA LYS A 244 8.02 5.25 -25.41
C LYS A 244 7.86 4.11 -24.41
N LEU A 245 7.09 4.32 -23.34
CA LEU A 245 6.88 3.34 -22.29
C LEU A 245 5.38 3.08 -22.09
N ARG A 246 5.00 1.82 -22.20
CA ARG A 246 3.65 1.34 -21.89
C ARG A 246 3.69 0.38 -20.71
N VAL A 247 2.77 0.54 -19.76
CA VAL A 247 2.58 -0.41 -18.66
C VAL A 247 1.18 -1.00 -18.75
N VAL A 248 1.09 -2.32 -18.65
CA VAL A 248 -0.16 -3.07 -18.74
C VAL A 248 -0.31 -3.96 -17.51
N ALA A 249 -1.35 -3.69 -16.72
CA ALA A 249 -1.81 -4.55 -15.65
C ALA A 249 -3.14 -5.20 -16.06
N PRO A 250 -3.15 -6.51 -16.38
CA PRO A 250 -4.35 -7.20 -16.84
C PRO A 250 -5.22 -7.59 -15.62
N ASP A 251 -5.75 -8.82 -15.56
CA ASP A 251 -6.33 -9.34 -14.34
C ASP A 251 -5.22 -9.52 -13.29
N VAL A 252 -5.50 -9.15 -12.03
CA VAL A 252 -4.54 -9.24 -10.93
C VAL A 252 -5.15 -10.04 -9.79
N GLY A 253 -4.50 -11.14 -9.41
CA GLY A 253 -4.94 -12.11 -8.41
C GLY A 253 -4.72 -11.66 -6.98
N GLY A 254 -5.26 -10.49 -6.64
CA GLY A 254 -5.11 -9.82 -5.36
C GLY A 254 -3.85 -8.94 -5.29
N GLY A 255 -4.01 -7.77 -4.65
CA GLY A 255 -2.91 -6.81 -4.42
C GLY A 255 -2.74 -6.43 -2.96
N PHE A 256 -3.83 -6.05 -2.28
CA PHE A 256 -3.84 -5.74 -0.84
C PHE A 256 -2.84 -4.66 -0.38
N GLY A 257 -2.31 -3.87 -1.31
CA GLY A 257 -1.32 -2.83 -1.05
C GLY A 257 0.07 -3.18 -1.56
N THR A 258 0.46 -4.46 -1.56
CA THR A 258 1.82 -4.85 -1.95
C THR A 258 2.12 -4.55 -3.43
N LYS A 259 1.09 -4.56 -4.30
CA LYS A 259 1.22 -4.28 -5.74
C LYS A 259 1.04 -2.80 -6.10
N ILE A 260 1.11 -1.88 -5.12
CA ILE A 260 1.02 -0.42 -5.32
C ILE A 260 2.33 0.17 -5.84
N PHE A 261 3.45 -0.33 -5.31
CA PHE A 261 4.76 0.29 -5.42
C PHE A 261 5.49 -0.21 -6.66
N HIS A 262 6.49 0.57 -7.09
CA HIS A 262 7.41 0.11 -8.12
C HIS A 262 8.46 -0.81 -7.48
N TYR A 263 8.68 -1.98 -8.07
CA TYR A 263 9.69 -2.92 -7.63
C TYR A 263 10.87 -3.02 -8.60
N ALA A 264 12.03 -3.41 -8.07
CA ALA A 264 13.28 -3.49 -8.83
C ALA A 264 13.17 -4.47 -10.00
N GLU A 265 12.47 -5.59 -9.81
CA GLU A 265 12.32 -6.61 -10.83
C GLU A 265 11.58 -6.07 -12.07
N GLU A 266 10.65 -5.13 -11.92
CA GLU A 266 9.93 -4.49 -13.03
C GLU A 266 10.86 -3.64 -13.89
N ALA A 267 11.74 -2.86 -13.25
CA ALA A 267 12.77 -2.08 -13.93
C ALA A 267 13.80 -2.99 -14.61
N ALA A 268 14.23 -4.04 -13.90
CA ALA A 268 15.21 -5.00 -14.40
C ALA A 268 14.74 -5.71 -15.67
N VAL A 269 13.52 -6.27 -15.69
CA VAL A 269 13.01 -6.97 -16.89
C VAL A 269 12.76 -6.01 -18.05
N THR A 270 12.28 -4.80 -17.78
CA THR A 270 12.02 -3.78 -18.82
C THR A 270 13.32 -3.32 -19.47
N TRP A 271 14.34 -3.07 -18.67
CA TRP A 271 15.67 -2.71 -19.14
C TRP A 271 16.33 -3.86 -19.90
N ALA A 272 16.31 -5.07 -19.33
CA ALA A 272 16.96 -6.24 -19.91
C ALA A 272 16.35 -6.63 -21.26
N ALA A 273 15.02 -6.54 -21.40
CA ALA A 273 14.35 -6.86 -22.66
C ALA A 273 14.85 -6.01 -23.83
N ALA A 274 15.14 -4.73 -23.59
CA ALA A 274 15.75 -3.86 -24.59
C ALA A 274 17.23 -4.21 -24.85
N LYS A 275 17.99 -4.56 -23.81
CA LYS A 275 19.40 -4.97 -23.95
C LYS A 275 19.58 -6.23 -24.78
N ILE A 276 18.75 -7.25 -24.55
CA ILE A 276 18.85 -8.53 -25.26
C ILE A 276 17.95 -8.59 -26.50
N ASN A 277 17.13 -7.56 -26.75
CA ASN A 277 16.16 -7.47 -27.84
C ASN A 277 15.17 -8.65 -27.89
N ARG A 278 14.75 -9.13 -26.72
CA ARG A 278 13.81 -10.24 -26.55
C ARG A 278 12.96 -10.00 -25.31
N PRO A 279 11.70 -10.47 -25.27
CA PRO A 279 10.88 -10.37 -24.06
C PRO A 279 11.52 -11.12 -22.89
N VAL A 280 11.52 -10.55 -21.70
CA VAL A 280 12.06 -11.17 -20.47
C VAL A 280 10.95 -11.32 -19.45
N LYS A 281 10.63 -12.56 -19.09
CA LYS A 281 9.58 -12.89 -18.11
C LYS A 281 10.17 -13.28 -16.76
N TRP A 282 9.63 -12.67 -15.71
CA TRP A 282 9.85 -13.04 -14.31
C TRP A 282 8.52 -13.33 -13.62
N THR A 283 8.50 -14.39 -12.84
CA THR A 283 7.38 -14.72 -11.96
C THR A 283 7.95 -15.24 -10.65
N SER A 284 7.56 -14.58 -9.57
CA SER A 284 8.05 -14.91 -8.24
C SER A 284 7.50 -16.24 -7.75
N ASP A 285 8.32 -16.97 -6.98
CA ASP A 285 7.80 -18.07 -6.17
C ASP A 285 7.18 -17.57 -4.87
N ARG A 286 6.33 -18.38 -4.26
CA ARG A 286 5.77 -18.06 -2.94
C ARG A 286 6.87 -17.81 -1.90
N THR A 287 7.90 -18.64 -1.86
CA THR A 287 9.01 -18.47 -0.90
C THR A 287 9.81 -17.19 -1.17
N GLU A 288 10.06 -16.86 -2.44
CA GLU A 288 10.73 -15.62 -2.84
C GLU A 288 9.93 -14.39 -2.42
N SER A 289 8.60 -14.43 -2.53
CA SER A 289 7.74 -13.29 -2.13
C SER A 289 7.88 -12.90 -0.66
N PHE A 290 8.18 -13.86 0.24
CA PHE A 290 8.38 -13.56 1.66
C PHE A 290 9.65 -12.75 1.93
N ILE A 291 10.66 -12.84 1.07
CA ILE A 291 11.96 -12.19 1.24
C ILE A 291 12.20 -11.03 0.26
N SER A 292 11.22 -10.71 -0.59
CA SER A 292 11.35 -9.68 -1.63
C SER A 292 10.18 -8.71 -1.72
N ASP A 293 8.96 -9.15 -1.39
CA ASP A 293 7.79 -8.28 -1.42
C ASP A 293 7.81 -7.38 -0.18
N ALA A 294 7.53 -6.09 -0.36
CA ALA A 294 7.41 -5.16 0.77
C ALA A 294 6.39 -5.67 1.80
N HIS A 295 6.80 -5.66 3.08
CA HIS A 295 5.98 -6.05 4.22
C HIS A 295 5.11 -4.88 4.70
N GLY A 296 4.30 -5.06 5.74
CA GLY A 296 3.54 -3.98 6.37
C GLY A 296 3.63 -4.00 7.89
N ARG A 297 3.14 -2.93 8.53
CA ARG A 297 3.09 -2.73 10.00
C ARG A 297 4.46 -2.37 10.59
N ASP A 298 4.96 -3.19 11.52
CA ASP A 298 6.26 -3.09 12.17
C ASP A 298 6.49 -1.78 12.94
N HIS A 299 5.51 -1.45 13.79
CA HIS A 299 5.58 -0.35 14.74
C HIS A 299 5.84 -0.89 16.15
N ASP A 300 6.79 -0.28 16.86
CA ASP A 300 6.98 -0.43 18.29
C ASP A 300 6.59 0.90 18.96
N SER A 301 5.48 0.91 19.68
CA SER A 301 4.87 2.15 20.18
C SER A 301 4.69 2.13 21.68
N HIS A 302 5.01 3.26 22.31
CA HIS A 302 4.60 3.60 23.67
C HIS A 302 3.49 4.65 23.60
N ALA A 303 2.33 4.37 24.21
CA ALA A 303 1.19 5.26 24.21
C ALA A 303 0.69 5.53 25.63
N GLU A 304 0.30 6.77 25.89
CA GLU A 304 -0.23 7.20 27.18
C GLU A 304 -1.55 7.97 26.99
N MET A 305 -2.53 7.73 27.86
CA MET A 305 -3.81 8.46 27.92
C MET A 305 -3.95 9.15 29.29
N ALA A 306 -4.14 10.47 29.27
CA ALA A 306 -4.46 11.28 30.44
C ALA A 306 -5.99 11.35 30.64
N LEU A 307 -6.43 11.12 31.88
CA LEU A 307 -7.83 11.07 32.27
C LEU A 307 -8.13 12.07 33.39
N ASP A 308 -9.32 12.65 33.39
CA ASP A 308 -9.86 13.33 34.58
C ASP A 308 -10.44 12.32 35.59
N ALA A 309 -11.00 12.84 36.69
CA ALA A 309 -11.58 12.02 37.75
C ALA A 309 -12.81 11.20 37.31
N ASP A 310 -13.46 11.60 36.22
CA ASP A 310 -14.66 10.96 35.67
C ASP A 310 -14.34 10.06 34.47
N ASN A 311 -13.05 9.82 34.17
CA ASN A 311 -12.54 9.07 33.01
C ASN A 311 -12.83 9.72 31.64
N ASN A 312 -13.00 11.05 31.57
CA ASN A 312 -12.94 11.74 30.29
C ASN A 312 -11.49 11.83 29.80
N PHE A 313 -11.29 11.68 28.50
CA PHE A 313 -9.98 11.75 27.88
C PHE A 313 -9.53 13.21 27.78
N LEU A 314 -8.44 13.55 28.46
CA LEU A 314 -7.86 14.90 28.48
C LEU A 314 -6.78 15.08 27.42
N GLY A 315 -5.96 14.05 27.22
CA GLY A 315 -4.92 14.08 26.21
C GLY A 315 -4.29 12.72 25.94
N MET A 316 -3.69 12.57 24.77
CA MET A 316 -2.97 11.36 24.38
C MET A 316 -1.59 11.70 23.85
N ARG A 317 -0.57 10.95 24.29
CA ARG A 317 0.79 11.07 23.77
C ARG A 317 1.30 9.73 23.26
N VAL A 318 1.90 9.71 22.08
CA VAL A 318 2.40 8.49 21.44
C VAL A 318 3.83 8.68 20.95
N SER A 319 4.72 7.75 21.26
CA SER A 319 6.07 7.66 20.71
C SER A 319 6.20 6.33 19.97
N THR A 320 6.49 6.39 18.67
CA THR A 320 6.56 5.21 17.80
C THR A 320 7.96 5.08 17.18
N MET A 321 8.57 3.91 17.28
CA MET A 321 9.67 3.50 16.42
C MET A 321 9.08 2.69 15.25
N ALA A 322 9.32 3.13 14.02
CA ALA A 322 8.83 2.49 12.81
C ALA A 322 9.99 1.84 12.05
N ASN A 323 9.89 0.54 11.78
CA ASN A 323 10.90 -0.17 11.00
C ASN A 323 10.62 -0.02 9.50
N LEU A 324 11.52 0.60 8.77
CA LEU A 324 11.40 0.79 7.32
C LEU A 324 12.01 -0.36 6.51
N GLY A 325 12.74 -1.26 7.16
CA GLY A 325 13.58 -2.26 6.51
C GLY A 325 14.84 -1.66 5.91
N ALA A 326 15.45 -2.40 4.99
CA ALA A 326 16.76 -2.09 4.44
C ALA A 326 16.74 -0.94 3.44
N TYR A 327 15.63 -0.70 2.76
CA TYR A 327 15.49 0.37 1.79
C TYR A 327 14.14 1.06 1.95
N LEU A 328 14.04 2.29 1.47
CA LEU A 328 12.75 2.96 1.37
C LEU A 328 11.97 2.40 0.18
N SER A 329 10.74 1.97 0.43
CA SER A 329 9.75 1.69 -0.60
C SER A 329 8.96 2.96 -0.93
N THR A 330 8.23 2.97 -2.06
CA THR A 330 7.62 4.17 -2.65
C THR A 330 6.82 5.02 -1.67
N PHE A 331 5.99 4.42 -0.80
CA PHE A 331 5.18 5.14 0.19
C PHE A 331 5.55 4.81 1.64
N GLY A 332 6.47 3.86 1.86
CA GLY A 332 6.93 3.40 3.17
C GLY A 332 7.25 4.53 4.16
N PRO A 333 8.00 5.58 3.78
CA PRO A 333 8.27 6.73 4.64
C PRO A 333 7.02 7.46 5.16
N ALA A 334 5.92 7.48 4.40
CA ALA A 334 4.69 8.19 4.78
C ALA A 334 3.76 7.35 5.66
N VAL A 335 3.87 6.01 5.59
CA VAL A 335 2.99 5.07 6.31
C VAL A 335 2.98 5.30 7.83
N PRO A 336 4.12 5.40 8.52
CA PRO A 336 4.13 5.58 9.98
C PRO A 336 3.92 7.04 10.41
N THR A 337 3.80 8.00 9.47
CA THR A 337 3.63 9.43 9.79
C THR A 337 2.20 9.88 9.50
N TYR A 338 1.96 10.58 8.39
CA TYR A 338 0.68 11.20 8.07
C TYR A 338 -0.44 10.17 7.86
N LEU A 339 -0.12 8.95 7.45
CA LEU A 339 -1.10 7.88 7.23
C LEU A 339 -1.50 7.16 8.54
N TYR A 340 -0.77 7.41 9.63
CA TYR A 340 -0.94 6.82 10.95
C TYR A 340 -1.38 7.86 11.97
N ALA A 341 -0.52 8.85 12.25
CA ALA A 341 -0.67 9.77 13.37
C ALA A 341 -1.89 10.70 13.25
N THR A 342 -2.33 11.00 12.02
CA THR A 342 -3.53 11.83 11.79
C THR A 342 -4.83 11.13 12.20
N LEU A 343 -4.81 9.81 12.40
CA LEU A 343 -5.97 9.03 12.86
C LEU A 343 -5.92 8.67 14.34
N LEU A 344 -4.95 9.18 15.10
CA LEU A 344 -4.85 8.96 16.53
C LEU A 344 -6.03 9.54 17.32
N ALA A 345 -6.78 10.50 16.76
CA ALA A 345 -8.04 10.95 17.35
C ALA A 345 -9.11 9.83 17.39
N GLY A 346 -9.04 8.85 16.48
CA GLY A 346 -9.99 7.75 16.39
C GLY A 346 -11.43 8.25 16.30
N VAL A 347 -12.31 7.72 17.16
CA VAL A 347 -13.72 8.13 17.27
C VAL A 347 -13.97 9.01 18.50
N TYR A 348 -12.91 9.46 19.18
CA TYR A 348 -12.98 10.07 20.50
C TYR A 348 -12.74 11.58 20.47
N LYS A 349 -13.39 12.30 21.40
CA LYS A 349 -13.27 13.76 21.56
C LYS A 349 -12.06 14.17 22.42
N THR A 350 -10.95 13.42 22.34
CA THR A 350 -9.71 13.69 23.09
C THR A 350 -9.16 15.07 22.69
N PRO A 351 -9.09 16.08 23.58
CA PRO A 351 -8.80 17.46 23.18
C PRO A 351 -7.35 17.72 22.74
N ALA A 352 -6.38 17.03 23.33
CA ALA A 352 -4.96 17.25 23.04
C ALA A 352 -4.29 15.94 22.62
N ILE A 353 -3.62 15.92 21.46
CA ILE A 353 -2.90 14.74 20.98
C ILE A 353 -1.55 15.18 20.45
N TYR A 354 -0.49 14.49 20.87
CA TYR A 354 0.86 14.64 20.33
C TYR A 354 1.46 13.28 19.98
N CYS A 355 2.06 13.18 18.80
CA CYS A 355 2.72 11.97 18.34
C CYS A 355 4.11 12.28 17.81
N GLU A 356 5.08 11.45 18.16
CA GLU A 356 6.40 11.43 17.56
C GLU A 356 6.72 10.06 16.95
N VAL A 357 7.48 10.08 15.86
CA VAL A 357 7.84 8.89 15.09
C VAL A 357 9.33 8.95 14.75
N LYS A 358 10.07 7.92 15.14
CA LYS A 358 11.43 7.67 14.65
C LYS A 358 11.39 6.53 13.66
N ALA A 359 11.69 6.80 12.39
CA ALA A 359 11.70 5.77 11.37
C ALA A 359 13.13 5.29 11.10
N VAL A 360 13.32 3.97 11.10
CA VAL A 360 14.62 3.33 11.28
C VAL A 360 14.90 2.34 10.17
N PHE A 361 16.10 2.42 9.58
CA PHE A 361 16.63 1.40 8.68
C PHE A 361 17.07 0.16 9.46
N THR A 362 16.69 -1.03 8.98
CA THR A 362 17.10 -2.32 9.56
C THR A 362 17.48 -3.31 8.47
N ASN A 363 18.08 -4.43 8.82
CA ASN A 363 18.48 -5.48 7.87
C ASN A 363 17.35 -6.45 7.54
N THR A 364 16.17 -5.91 7.24
CA THR A 364 14.96 -6.66 6.89
C THR A 364 14.41 -6.17 5.55
N VAL A 365 13.51 -6.94 4.94
CA VAL A 365 12.81 -6.53 3.70
C VAL A 365 12.15 -5.15 3.91
N PRO A 366 12.08 -4.27 2.91
CA PRO A 366 11.36 -3.00 3.05
C PRO A 366 9.92 -3.16 3.55
N VAL A 367 9.43 -2.14 4.27
CA VAL A 367 8.03 -2.06 4.71
C VAL A 367 7.31 -0.97 3.91
N ASP A 368 6.04 -1.22 3.58
CA ASP A 368 5.15 -0.26 2.95
C ASP A 368 3.67 -0.63 3.18
N ALA A 369 2.76 -0.05 2.41
CA ALA A 369 1.34 -0.19 2.54
C ALA A 369 0.85 -1.64 2.40
N TYR A 370 0.37 -2.20 3.51
CA TYR A 370 -0.49 -3.38 3.53
C TYR A 370 -1.85 -2.98 4.09
N ARG A 371 -2.92 -3.22 3.32
CA ARG A 371 -4.35 -2.96 3.58
C ARG A 371 -4.62 -2.00 4.74
N GLY A 372 -4.93 -0.75 4.42
CA GLY A 372 -5.12 0.34 5.38
C GLY A 372 -3.88 1.23 5.46
N ALA A 373 -2.70 0.67 5.73
CA ALA A 373 -1.41 1.37 5.80
C ALA A 373 -1.40 2.56 6.77
N GLY A 374 -0.90 2.35 7.98
CA GLY A 374 -0.90 3.33 9.07
C GLY A 374 -2.24 3.41 9.80
N ARG A 375 -3.39 3.34 9.10
CA ARG A 375 -4.71 3.39 9.75
C ARG A 375 -4.98 2.19 10.68
N PRO A 376 -4.71 0.93 10.29
CA PRO A 376 -4.85 -0.20 11.20
C PRO A 376 -3.94 -0.09 12.42
N GLU A 377 -2.73 0.43 12.24
CA GLU A 377 -1.75 0.65 13.31
C GLU A 377 -2.28 1.68 14.32
N ALA A 378 -2.84 2.80 13.84
CA ALA A 378 -3.47 3.82 14.67
C ALA A 378 -4.74 3.30 15.38
N SER A 379 -5.65 2.67 14.63
CA SER A 379 -6.90 2.13 15.18
C SER A 379 -6.62 1.05 16.23
N PHE A 380 -5.66 0.17 15.98
CA PHE A 380 -5.24 -0.85 16.94
C PHE A 380 -4.66 -0.21 18.19
N LEU A 381 -3.74 0.76 18.06
CA LEU A 381 -3.15 1.45 19.21
C LEU A 381 -4.20 2.17 20.06
N VAL A 382 -5.06 2.97 19.44
CA VAL A 382 -6.09 3.74 20.15
C VAL A 382 -7.06 2.79 20.87
N GLU A 383 -7.61 1.78 20.19
CA GLU A 383 -8.57 0.88 20.83
C GLU A 383 -7.95 0.01 21.92
N ARG A 384 -6.68 -0.41 21.75
CA ARG A 384 -5.96 -1.14 22.81
C ARG A 384 -5.65 -0.25 24.00
N LEU A 385 -5.36 1.03 23.79
CA LEU A 385 -5.16 2.00 24.87
C LEU A 385 -6.47 2.27 25.61
N VAL A 386 -7.60 2.37 24.90
CA VAL A 386 -8.94 2.47 25.52
C VAL A 386 -9.27 1.22 26.33
N ASP A 387 -8.96 0.02 25.84
CA ASP A 387 -9.12 -1.22 26.62
C ASP A 387 -8.21 -1.23 27.86
N ALA A 388 -6.98 -0.71 27.75
CA ALA A 388 -6.08 -0.56 28.90
C ALA A 388 -6.66 0.40 29.94
N VAL A 389 -7.30 1.50 29.51
CA VAL A 389 -8.03 2.40 30.41
C VAL A 389 -9.17 1.68 31.12
N CYS A 390 -9.96 0.87 30.40
CA CYS A 390 -11.03 0.08 31.01
C CYS A 390 -10.48 -0.89 32.07
N HIS A 391 -9.36 -1.57 31.77
CA HIS A 391 -8.73 -2.50 32.70
C HIS A 391 -8.21 -1.81 33.96
N ASP A 392 -7.56 -0.66 33.79
CA ASP A 392 -6.94 0.09 34.87
C ASP A 392 -7.97 0.78 35.78
N THR A 393 -9.03 1.35 35.19
CA THR A 393 -10.09 2.09 35.91
C THR A 393 -11.25 1.21 36.41
N GLY A 394 -11.42 0.02 35.82
CA GLY A 394 -12.60 -0.82 36.04
C GLY A 394 -13.86 -0.33 35.30
N ALA A 395 -13.74 0.68 34.43
CA ALA A 395 -14.85 1.19 33.66
C ALA A 395 -15.42 0.15 32.68
N ASP A 396 -16.74 0.17 32.46
CA ASP A 396 -17.37 -0.66 31.43
C ASP A 396 -16.88 -0.23 30.03
N PRO A 397 -16.41 -1.17 29.19
CA PRO A 397 -15.85 -0.83 27.88
C PRO A 397 -16.80 -0.14 26.90
N VAL A 398 -18.12 -0.36 27.03
CA VAL A 398 -19.13 0.29 26.18
C VAL A 398 -19.43 1.68 26.72
N ALA A 399 -19.62 1.81 28.03
CA ALA A 399 -19.91 3.08 28.68
C ALA A 399 -18.77 4.10 28.50
N LEU A 400 -17.52 3.68 28.72
CA LEU A 400 -16.34 4.54 28.56
C LEU A 400 -16.22 5.09 27.13
N ARG A 401 -16.46 4.24 26.13
CA ARG A 401 -16.43 4.63 24.72
C ARG A 401 -17.53 5.65 24.40
N ARG A 402 -18.78 5.37 24.80
CA ARG A 402 -19.91 6.30 24.60
C ARG A 402 -19.66 7.66 25.24
N GLN A 403 -19.10 7.68 26.45
CA GLN A 403 -18.78 8.92 27.17
C GLN A 403 -17.78 9.79 26.40
N ASN A 404 -16.80 9.16 25.76
CA ASN A 404 -15.69 9.81 25.09
C ASN A 404 -15.86 9.95 23.57
N PHE A 405 -16.95 9.47 22.96
CA PHE A 405 -17.17 9.66 21.53
C PHE A 405 -17.31 11.13 21.13
N ILE A 406 -16.92 11.40 19.89
CA ILE A 406 -17.28 12.65 19.20
C ILE A 406 -18.83 12.68 19.07
N PRO A 407 -19.50 13.74 19.54
CA PRO A 407 -20.95 13.87 19.43
C PRO A 407 -21.43 13.98 17.97
N ARG A 408 -22.65 13.52 17.70
CA ARG A 408 -23.26 13.51 16.34
C ARG A 408 -23.36 14.91 15.73
N ASP A 409 -23.60 15.92 16.55
CA ASP A 409 -23.77 17.33 16.18
C ASP A 409 -22.44 18.09 16.08
N ALA A 410 -21.30 17.43 16.34
CA ALA A 410 -19.98 18.03 16.22
C ALA A 410 -19.38 17.94 14.80
N PHE A 411 -20.03 17.22 13.87
CA PHE A 411 -19.54 17.09 12.50
C PHE A 411 -19.97 18.28 11.61
N PRO A 412 -19.09 18.76 10.71
CA PRO A 412 -17.72 18.28 10.47
C PRO A 412 -16.76 18.63 11.62
N TYR A 413 -16.02 17.63 12.11
CA TYR A 413 -15.23 17.71 13.34
C TYR A 413 -13.75 17.92 13.03
N GLN A 414 -13.17 19.05 13.46
CA GLN A 414 -11.73 19.27 13.35
C GLN A 414 -11.00 18.47 14.43
N THR A 415 -10.16 17.52 14.02
CA THR A 415 -9.33 16.76 14.96
C THR A 415 -8.21 17.64 15.55
N PRO A 416 -7.72 17.32 16.76
CA PRO A 416 -6.59 18.03 17.37
C PRO A 416 -5.23 17.70 16.73
N VAL A 417 -5.20 16.83 15.72
CA VAL A 417 -3.96 16.45 15.00
C VAL A 417 -3.84 17.18 13.66
N ALA A 418 -4.73 16.93 12.69
CA ALA A 418 -4.58 17.52 11.36
C ALA A 418 -5.88 17.60 10.56
N VAL A 419 -6.57 16.48 10.37
CA VAL A 419 -7.65 16.37 9.38
C VAL A 419 -9.02 16.66 10.00
N GLN A 420 -9.94 17.20 9.20
CA GLN A 420 -11.34 17.34 9.58
C GLN A 420 -12.11 16.09 9.18
N TYR A 421 -12.90 15.53 10.09
CA TYR A 421 -13.83 14.45 9.79
C TYR A 421 -15.12 15.03 9.20
N ASP A 422 -15.61 14.39 8.15
CA ASP A 422 -16.76 14.85 7.37
C ASP A 422 -18.09 14.59 8.09
N SER A 423 -18.33 13.37 8.56
CA SER A 423 -19.56 12.94 9.22
C SER A 423 -19.36 11.68 10.07
N GLY A 424 -20.26 11.44 11.03
CA GLY A 424 -20.24 10.20 11.82
C GLY A 424 -21.42 10.04 12.78
N ASP A 425 -21.89 8.81 12.95
CA ASP A 425 -22.81 8.41 14.03
C ASP A 425 -22.30 7.13 14.71
N TYR A 426 -21.29 7.30 15.56
CA TYR A 426 -20.61 6.19 16.25
C TYR A 426 -21.50 5.50 17.28
N PHE A 427 -22.48 6.23 17.81
CA PHE A 427 -23.47 5.68 18.73
C PHE A 427 -24.35 4.67 18.00
N ALA A 428 -24.88 5.02 16.82
CA ALA A 428 -25.75 4.12 16.06
C ALA A 428 -25.02 2.86 15.59
N THR A 429 -23.77 2.98 15.16
CA THR A 429 -22.96 1.81 14.74
C THR A 429 -22.64 0.91 15.94
N LEU A 430 -22.27 1.47 17.09
CA LEU A 430 -22.05 0.71 18.31
C LEU A 430 -23.33 -0.01 18.79
N GLU A 431 -24.47 0.69 18.89
CA GLU A 431 -25.74 0.06 19.31
C GLU A 431 -26.13 -1.11 18.39
N THR A 432 -25.99 -0.91 17.08
CA THR A 432 -26.30 -1.94 16.09
C THR A 432 -25.38 -3.15 16.25
N ALA A 433 -24.08 -2.92 16.45
CA ALA A 433 -23.11 -3.99 16.68
C ALA A 433 -23.40 -4.77 17.98
N LEU A 434 -23.68 -4.07 19.09
CA LEU A 434 -23.98 -4.69 20.38
C LEU A 434 -25.24 -5.55 20.33
N LYS A 435 -26.29 -5.07 19.66
CA LYS A 435 -27.53 -5.82 19.43
C LYS A 435 -27.28 -7.07 18.59
N ASN A 436 -26.62 -6.93 17.45
CA ASN A 436 -26.37 -8.05 16.53
C ASN A 436 -25.43 -9.11 17.14
N ALA A 437 -24.51 -8.71 18.01
CA ALA A 437 -23.58 -9.62 18.68
C ALA A 437 -24.17 -10.33 19.92
N ASP A 438 -25.40 -9.98 20.32
CA ASP A 438 -26.00 -10.34 21.62
C ASP A 438 -25.02 -10.07 22.77
N TYR A 439 -24.60 -8.81 22.88
CA TYR A 439 -23.63 -8.39 23.89
C TYR A 439 -24.18 -8.61 25.31
N ALA A 440 -25.47 -8.30 25.53
CA ALA A 440 -26.15 -8.50 26.81
C ALA A 440 -26.18 -9.98 27.25
N GLY A 441 -26.31 -10.93 26.31
CA GLY A 441 -26.25 -12.37 26.60
C GLY A 441 -24.84 -12.92 26.83
N PHE A 442 -23.77 -12.12 26.69
CA PHE A 442 -22.40 -12.59 26.83
C PHE A 442 -22.07 -13.25 28.19
N PRO A 443 -22.51 -12.75 29.36
CA PRO A 443 -22.22 -13.38 30.65
C PRO A 443 -22.66 -14.85 30.72
N ALA A 444 -23.88 -15.15 30.25
CA ALA A 444 -24.39 -16.53 30.20
C ALA A 444 -23.54 -17.40 29.26
N ARG A 445 -23.15 -16.87 28.09
CA ARG A 445 -22.26 -17.57 27.14
C ARG A 445 -20.87 -17.82 27.71
N LYS A 446 -20.34 -16.91 28.54
CA LYS A 446 -19.05 -17.06 29.24
C LYS A 446 -19.12 -18.14 30.31
N ALA A 447 -20.17 -18.14 31.14
CA ALA A 447 -20.39 -19.18 32.16
C ALA A 447 -20.54 -20.58 31.54
N ALA A 448 -21.32 -20.69 30.45
CA ALA A 448 -21.49 -21.95 29.73
C ALA A 448 -20.18 -22.48 29.09
N ALA A 449 -19.27 -21.60 28.68
CA ALA A 449 -17.94 -21.99 28.20
C ALA A 449 -17.04 -22.45 29.35
N ALA A 450 -17.04 -21.73 30.48
CA ALA A 450 -16.28 -22.08 31.67
C ALA A 450 -16.67 -23.45 32.23
N ALA A 451 -17.97 -23.78 32.26
CA ALA A 451 -18.47 -25.10 32.65
C ALA A 451 -17.95 -26.25 31.76
N LYS A 452 -17.42 -25.94 30.57
CA LYS A 452 -16.80 -26.88 29.63
C LYS A 452 -15.27 -26.78 29.62
N GLY A 453 -14.66 -26.11 30.59
CA GLY A 453 -13.22 -25.90 30.67
C GLY A 453 -12.66 -24.97 29.59
N LYS A 454 -13.48 -24.07 29.01
CA LYS A 454 -13.06 -23.14 27.95
C LYS A 454 -13.10 -21.69 28.43
N LEU A 455 -12.14 -20.88 27.96
CA LEU A 455 -12.15 -19.42 28.12
C LEU A 455 -12.95 -18.78 26.98
N ARG A 456 -13.70 -17.72 27.30
CA ARG A 456 -14.44 -16.93 26.32
C ARG A 456 -14.21 -15.44 26.55
N GLY A 457 -13.77 -14.75 25.51
CA GLY A 457 -13.64 -13.29 25.47
C GLY A 457 -14.64 -12.67 24.50
N ILE A 458 -14.88 -11.37 24.67
CA ILE A 458 -15.57 -10.51 23.70
C ILE A 458 -14.69 -9.28 23.51
N GLY A 459 -14.29 -9.02 22.27
CA GLY A 459 -13.51 -7.85 21.91
C GLY A 459 -14.42 -6.80 21.28
N LEU A 460 -14.15 -5.54 21.55
CA LEU A 460 -14.84 -4.40 20.97
C LEU A 460 -13.82 -3.48 20.30
N SER A 461 -14.15 -2.98 19.12
CA SER A 461 -13.36 -1.97 18.42
C SER A 461 -14.31 -1.01 17.72
N THR A 462 -14.20 0.27 18.04
CA THR A 462 -14.91 1.37 17.38
C THR A 462 -13.87 2.27 16.74
N TYR A 463 -13.73 2.16 15.42
CA TYR A 463 -12.64 2.80 14.69
C TYR A 463 -13.16 3.72 13.60
N LEU A 464 -12.28 4.60 13.14
CA LEU A 464 -12.49 5.49 12.01
C LEU A 464 -11.45 5.20 10.93
N GLU A 465 -11.87 5.20 9.68
CA GLU A 465 -10.99 4.98 8.54
C GLU A 465 -10.99 6.22 7.63
N ALA A 466 -9.83 6.83 7.42
CA ALA A 466 -9.66 7.87 6.40
C ALA A 466 -9.33 7.25 5.04
N CYS A 467 -10.37 7.15 4.21
CA CYS A 467 -10.30 6.67 2.82
C CYS A 467 -10.12 7.83 1.83
N GLY A 468 -9.75 7.51 0.58
CA GLY A 468 -9.86 8.49 -0.50
C GLY A 468 -8.82 9.62 -0.45
N ILE A 469 -7.60 9.30 -0.02
CA ILE A 469 -6.49 10.27 -0.01
C ILE A 469 -6.32 10.89 -1.41
N ALA A 470 -6.60 12.19 -1.52
CA ALA A 470 -6.74 12.83 -2.83
C ALA A 470 -6.37 14.32 -2.90
N PRO A 471 -6.82 15.22 -2.00
CA PRO A 471 -6.70 16.66 -2.26
C PRO A 471 -5.26 17.09 -2.50
N SER A 472 -4.90 17.35 -3.76
CA SER A 472 -3.50 17.53 -4.20
C SER A 472 -2.77 18.62 -3.43
N LYS A 473 -3.48 19.70 -3.07
CA LYS A 473 -2.95 20.78 -2.24
C LYS A 473 -2.54 20.28 -0.85
N LEU A 474 -3.42 19.53 -0.17
CA LEU A 474 -3.16 19.02 1.17
C LEU A 474 -2.03 18.00 1.14
N VAL A 475 -2.11 16.99 0.28
CA VAL A 475 -1.09 15.92 0.24
C VAL A 475 0.28 16.47 -0.18
N GLY A 476 0.32 17.49 -1.05
CA GLY A 476 1.56 18.20 -1.37
C GLY A 476 2.15 18.95 -0.17
N GLN A 477 1.32 19.61 0.65
CA GLN A 477 1.76 20.22 1.91
C GLN A 477 2.30 19.19 2.91
N LEU A 478 1.76 17.97 2.89
CA LEU A 478 2.22 16.86 3.71
C LEU A 478 3.46 16.16 3.11
N GLY A 479 3.94 16.54 1.92
CA GLY A 479 5.18 16.02 1.33
C GLY A 479 5.02 15.06 0.14
N ALA A 480 3.81 14.81 -0.34
CA ALA A 480 3.59 14.01 -1.56
C ALA A 480 4.23 14.69 -2.76
N ARG A 481 5.04 13.96 -3.53
CA ARG A 481 5.75 14.48 -4.72
C ARG A 481 4.87 14.55 -5.97
N ALA A 482 3.67 13.97 -5.92
CA ALA A 482 2.67 14.02 -6.97
C ALA A 482 1.26 14.24 -6.39
N GLY A 483 0.38 14.86 -7.18
CA GLY A 483 -1.03 14.98 -6.81
C GLY A 483 -1.73 13.62 -6.81
N LEU A 484 -2.71 13.43 -5.91
CA LEU A 484 -3.43 12.16 -5.75
C LEU A 484 -4.84 12.21 -6.36
N TYR A 485 -4.97 12.85 -7.52
CA TYR A 485 -6.24 12.96 -8.26
C TYR A 485 -6.62 11.65 -8.97
N GLU A 486 -7.78 11.62 -9.60
CA GLU A 486 -8.17 10.49 -10.45
C GLU A 486 -8.90 10.96 -11.71
N VAL A 487 -8.98 10.08 -12.71
CA VAL A 487 -9.54 10.42 -14.02
C VAL A 487 -10.63 9.44 -14.46
N ALA A 488 -11.58 9.98 -15.22
CA ALA A 488 -12.56 9.21 -15.97
C ALA A 488 -12.81 9.86 -17.33
N ASN A 489 -12.81 9.05 -18.39
CA ASN A 489 -13.30 9.43 -19.71
C ASN A 489 -14.49 8.53 -20.05
N VAL A 490 -15.65 9.12 -20.25
CA VAL A 490 -16.89 8.41 -20.57
C VAL A 490 -17.26 8.68 -22.02
N ARG A 491 -17.39 7.61 -22.81
CA ARG A 491 -17.74 7.66 -24.23
C ARG A 491 -19.09 6.99 -24.45
N VAL A 492 -20.05 7.73 -24.98
CA VAL A 492 -21.29 7.16 -25.52
C VAL A 492 -21.05 6.82 -26.99
N ASN A 493 -21.22 5.55 -27.34
CA ASN A 493 -21.05 5.06 -28.70
C ASN A 493 -22.26 5.41 -29.58
N PRO A 494 -22.13 5.43 -30.92
CA PRO A 494 -23.24 5.79 -31.81
C PRO A 494 -24.51 4.95 -31.64
N THR A 495 -24.38 3.70 -31.17
CA THR A 495 -25.50 2.77 -30.91
C THR A 495 -26.04 2.84 -29.48
N GLY A 496 -25.55 3.76 -28.65
CA GLY A 496 -26.04 4.01 -27.29
C GLY A 496 -25.32 3.24 -26.17
N SER A 497 -24.43 2.30 -26.48
CA SER A 497 -23.57 1.68 -25.45
C SER A 497 -22.54 2.68 -24.88
N VAL A 498 -22.03 2.41 -23.69
CA VAL A 498 -21.13 3.31 -22.97
C VAL A 498 -19.82 2.62 -22.63
N THR A 499 -18.70 3.26 -22.96
CA THR A 499 -17.37 2.82 -22.53
C THR A 499 -16.78 3.83 -21.56
N VAL A 500 -16.35 3.37 -20.39
CA VAL A 500 -15.68 4.18 -19.37
C VAL A 500 -14.22 3.78 -19.29
N PHE A 501 -13.33 4.75 -19.48
CA PHE A 501 -11.90 4.60 -19.23
C PHE A 501 -11.60 5.24 -17.87
N THR A 502 -11.06 4.48 -16.93
CA THR A 502 -10.72 4.95 -15.58
C THR A 502 -9.26 4.67 -15.27
N GLY A 503 -8.60 5.61 -14.60
CA GLY A 503 -7.23 5.42 -14.13
C GLY A 503 -7.12 4.61 -12.83
N THR A 504 -8.25 4.24 -12.21
CA THR A 504 -8.28 3.21 -11.16
C THR A 504 -8.06 1.83 -11.79
N HIS A 505 -7.59 0.86 -11.01
CA HIS A 505 -7.38 -0.52 -11.48
C HIS A 505 -8.05 -1.55 -10.56
N SER A 506 -8.62 -2.61 -11.14
CA SER A 506 -9.25 -3.69 -10.36
C SER A 506 -8.32 -4.89 -10.18
N HIS A 507 -8.28 -5.38 -8.95
CA HIS A 507 -7.52 -6.55 -8.53
C HIS A 507 -8.39 -7.39 -7.57
N GLY A 508 -9.67 -7.54 -7.93
CA GLY A 508 -10.65 -8.41 -7.27
C GLY A 508 -11.85 -7.71 -6.61
N GLN A 509 -11.83 -6.38 -6.44
CA GLN A 509 -12.86 -5.62 -5.73
C GLN A 509 -14.10 -5.26 -6.58
N GLY A 510 -14.15 -5.70 -7.83
CA GLY A 510 -15.34 -5.63 -8.70
C GLY A 510 -15.65 -4.26 -9.29
N HIS A 511 -14.62 -3.54 -9.77
CA HIS A 511 -14.83 -2.24 -10.42
C HIS A 511 -15.67 -2.36 -11.70
N GLU A 512 -15.47 -3.40 -12.51
CA GLU A 512 -16.22 -3.62 -13.77
C GLU A 512 -17.73 -3.68 -13.55
N THR A 513 -18.15 -4.20 -12.40
CA THR A 513 -19.57 -4.28 -12.00
C THR A 513 -20.01 -3.00 -11.29
N THR A 514 -19.34 -2.63 -10.20
CA THR A 514 -19.77 -1.51 -9.34
C THR A 514 -19.73 -0.16 -10.05
N PHE A 515 -18.74 0.08 -10.92
CA PHE A 515 -18.69 1.33 -11.69
C PHE A 515 -19.71 1.35 -12.83
N ALA A 516 -20.10 0.19 -13.37
CA ALA A 516 -21.20 0.13 -14.33
C ALA A 516 -22.54 0.54 -13.68
N GLN A 517 -22.77 0.19 -12.40
CA GLN A 517 -23.96 0.63 -11.67
C GLN A 517 -24.08 2.16 -11.57
N LEU A 518 -22.95 2.88 -11.42
CA LEU A 518 -22.94 4.36 -11.48
C LEU A 518 -23.44 4.88 -12.84
N VAL A 519 -23.02 4.23 -13.92
CA VAL A 519 -23.39 4.62 -15.29
C VAL A 519 -24.86 4.31 -15.57
N VAL A 520 -25.35 3.15 -15.12
CA VAL A 520 -26.76 2.73 -15.24
C VAL A 520 -27.67 3.77 -14.59
N ASP A 521 -27.38 4.18 -13.35
CA ASP A 521 -28.21 5.16 -12.65
C ASP A 521 -28.16 6.54 -13.26
N GLN A 522 -26.97 7.00 -13.65
CA GLN A 522 -26.80 8.37 -14.11
C GLN A 522 -27.30 8.57 -15.55
N LEU A 523 -27.15 7.55 -16.42
CA LEU A 523 -27.46 7.66 -17.85
C LEU A 523 -28.66 6.82 -18.31
N GLY A 524 -29.19 5.93 -17.47
CA GLY A 524 -30.37 5.12 -17.80
C GLY A 524 -30.13 4.03 -18.85
N VAL A 525 -28.87 3.65 -19.10
CA VAL A 525 -28.50 2.56 -20.03
C VAL A 525 -28.58 1.20 -19.34
N ALA A 526 -28.70 0.11 -20.12
CA ALA A 526 -28.67 -1.24 -19.54
C ALA A 526 -27.26 -1.60 -19.06
N HIS A 527 -27.14 -2.36 -17.96
CA HIS A 527 -25.84 -2.72 -17.38
C HIS A 527 -24.93 -3.47 -18.37
N ASN A 528 -25.50 -4.34 -19.21
CA ASN A 528 -24.74 -5.07 -20.24
C ASN A 528 -24.29 -4.21 -21.43
N GLN A 529 -24.70 -2.95 -21.49
CA GLN A 529 -24.24 -1.97 -22.49
C GLN A 529 -23.11 -1.08 -21.95
N VAL A 530 -22.64 -1.32 -20.72
CA VAL A 530 -21.54 -0.58 -20.11
C VAL A 530 -20.27 -1.42 -20.11
N GLN A 531 -19.18 -0.86 -20.61
CA GLN A 531 -17.84 -1.45 -20.54
C GLN A 531 -16.92 -0.56 -19.72
N ILE A 532 -16.25 -1.14 -18.73
CA ILE A 532 -15.20 -0.48 -17.96
C ILE A 532 -13.84 -0.91 -18.50
N VAL A 533 -12.95 0.06 -18.74
CA VAL A 533 -11.59 -0.15 -19.23
C VAL A 533 -10.62 0.46 -18.22
N HIS A 534 -9.73 -0.37 -17.69
CA HIS A 534 -8.63 0.02 -16.80
C HIS A 534 -7.35 -0.76 -17.14
N GLY A 535 -6.21 -0.36 -16.57
CA GLY A 535 -5.00 -1.19 -16.54
C GLY A 535 -4.00 -1.02 -17.67
N ASP A 536 -4.32 -0.27 -18.73
CA ASP A 536 -3.43 -0.07 -19.87
C ASP A 536 -3.14 1.41 -20.06
N THR A 537 -1.89 1.82 -19.83
CA THR A 537 -1.50 3.23 -19.80
C THR A 537 -1.60 3.94 -21.15
N ASP A 538 -1.74 3.20 -22.25
CA ASP A 538 -1.89 3.78 -23.59
C ASP A 538 -3.35 3.98 -23.99
N ARG A 539 -4.28 3.31 -23.29
CA ARG A 539 -5.71 3.41 -23.56
C ARG A 539 -6.42 4.42 -22.68
N ILE A 540 -5.79 4.82 -21.57
CA ILE A 540 -6.44 5.54 -20.48
C ILE A 540 -5.59 6.77 -20.11
N PRO A 541 -6.21 7.94 -19.86
CA PRO A 541 -5.50 9.09 -19.31
C PRO A 541 -4.80 8.76 -17.99
N PHE A 542 -3.80 9.54 -17.62
CA PHE A 542 -3.05 9.33 -16.39
C PHE A 542 -3.97 9.36 -15.15
N GLY A 543 -3.95 8.27 -14.39
CA GLY A 543 -4.59 8.19 -13.09
C GLY A 543 -3.65 7.62 -12.03
N MET A 544 -4.08 7.70 -10.78
CA MET A 544 -3.27 7.30 -9.65
C MET A 544 -3.54 5.87 -9.20
N GLY A 545 -4.49 5.15 -9.81
CA GLY A 545 -4.75 3.74 -9.51
C GLY A 545 -5.60 3.52 -8.26
N THR A 546 -5.51 2.31 -7.70
CA THR A 546 -6.38 1.85 -6.60
C THR A 546 -5.61 1.47 -5.34
N TYR A 547 -5.85 2.21 -4.26
CA TYR A 547 -5.36 1.95 -2.90
C TYR A 547 -6.07 2.85 -1.90
N GLY A 548 -5.83 2.67 -0.59
CA GLY A 548 -6.41 3.54 0.45
C GLY A 548 -7.93 3.72 0.32
N SER A 549 -8.60 2.67 -0.17
CA SER A 549 -10.03 2.66 -0.50
C SER A 549 -10.51 3.85 -1.34
N ARG A 550 -9.67 4.36 -2.25
CA ARG A 550 -9.91 5.60 -2.98
C ARG A 550 -10.76 5.49 -4.25
N SER A 551 -10.95 4.27 -4.77
CA SER A 551 -11.49 4.07 -6.13
C SER A 551 -12.85 4.74 -6.34
N LEU A 552 -13.81 4.50 -5.43
CA LEU A 552 -15.14 5.09 -5.55
C LEU A 552 -15.13 6.56 -5.14
N ALA A 553 -14.45 6.91 -4.04
CA ALA A 553 -14.40 8.27 -3.51
C ALA A 553 -13.79 9.27 -4.51
N VAL A 554 -12.74 8.88 -5.23
CA VAL A 554 -12.01 9.76 -6.17
C VAL A 554 -12.35 9.41 -7.62
N GLY A 555 -12.17 8.14 -8.01
CA GLY A 555 -12.45 7.67 -9.38
C GLY A 555 -13.94 7.69 -9.71
N GLY A 556 -14.80 7.22 -8.81
CA GLY A 556 -16.25 7.31 -8.96
C GLY A 556 -16.72 8.76 -9.06
N SER A 557 -16.18 9.66 -8.23
CA SER A 557 -16.44 11.11 -8.33
C SER A 557 -16.00 11.69 -9.69
N ALA A 558 -14.86 11.27 -10.24
CA ALA A 558 -14.43 11.67 -11.57
C ALA A 558 -15.39 11.18 -12.66
N MET A 559 -15.92 9.95 -12.53
CA MET A 559 -16.93 9.40 -13.44
C MET A 559 -18.23 10.20 -13.40
N VAL A 560 -18.77 10.50 -12.21
CA VAL A 560 -19.98 11.32 -12.06
C VAL A 560 -19.80 12.68 -12.75
N LYS A 561 -18.68 13.37 -12.49
CA LYS A 561 -18.37 14.65 -13.14
C LYS A 561 -18.24 14.54 -14.67
N ALA A 562 -17.73 13.43 -15.19
CA ALA A 562 -17.68 13.18 -16.63
C ALA A 562 -19.08 12.95 -17.23
N MET A 563 -19.93 12.19 -16.53
CA MET A 563 -21.32 11.94 -16.94
C MET A 563 -22.19 13.19 -16.87
N ASP A 564 -22.00 14.08 -15.89
CA ASP A 564 -22.73 15.34 -15.81
C ASP A 564 -22.50 16.23 -17.04
N LYS A 565 -21.28 16.23 -17.60
CA LYS A 565 -20.98 16.92 -18.86
C LYS A 565 -21.73 16.31 -20.04
N ILE A 566 -21.84 14.98 -20.08
CA ILE A 566 -22.60 14.26 -21.11
C ILE A 566 -24.09 14.59 -21.00
N ILE A 567 -24.67 14.52 -19.79
CA ILE A 567 -26.08 14.86 -19.55
C ILE A 567 -26.37 16.31 -19.93
N THR A 568 -25.49 17.24 -19.57
CA THR A 568 -25.63 18.66 -19.92
C THR A 568 -25.70 18.85 -21.44
N LYS A 569 -24.83 18.16 -22.20
CA LYS A 569 -24.87 18.18 -23.67
C LYS A 569 -26.12 17.47 -24.21
N GLY A 570 -26.45 16.31 -23.67
CA GLY A 570 -27.60 15.49 -24.06
C GLY A 570 -28.93 16.20 -23.90
N ARG A 571 -29.12 16.94 -22.79
CA ARG A 571 -30.32 17.77 -22.55
C ARG A 571 -30.50 18.85 -23.61
N LYS A 572 -29.41 19.48 -24.08
CA LYS A 572 -29.48 20.47 -25.17
C LYS A 572 -29.91 19.83 -26.49
N ILE A 573 -29.41 18.64 -26.79
CA ILE A 573 -29.79 17.89 -28.00
C ILE A 573 -31.26 17.46 -27.91
N ALA A 574 -31.67 16.90 -26.78
CA ALA A 574 -33.04 16.45 -26.55
C ALA A 574 -34.06 17.59 -26.57
N ALA A 575 -33.69 18.81 -26.18
CA ALA A 575 -34.56 19.98 -26.27
C ALA A 575 -34.64 20.59 -27.68
N HIS A 576 -33.72 20.25 -28.58
CA HIS A 576 -33.72 20.70 -29.97
C HIS A 576 -34.59 19.82 -30.87
N LEU A 577 -34.64 18.52 -30.59
CA LEU A 577 -35.55 17.55 -31.18
C LEU A 577 -36.97 17.77 -30.66
#